data_AF-A0A1V9ZM53-F1
#
_entry.id   AF-A0A1V9ZM53-F1
#
_cell.length_a   1.000
_cell.length_b   1.000
_cell.length_c   1.000
_cell.angle_alpha   90.00
_cell.angle_beta   90.00
_cell.angle_gamma   90.00
#
_symmetry.space_group_name_H-M   'P 1'
#
loop_
_entity.id
_entity.type
_entity.pdbx_description
1 polymer ?
#
loop_
_entity_poly.entity_id
_entity_poly.type
_entity_poly.pdbx_seq_one_letter_code
_entity_poly.pdbx_strand_id
1 'polypeptide(L)'
;MAQSTFGALETAVLERHHDRIASLVSTVDINEYSYRHIGKTLLHHAVSLNDAETTALLLSNHARVHCQDIDDATPLHLAPSAAIAAMLLKHGASVHARRTDGATPLHNDD
;
A
#
# COMPACT_ATOMS: atom_id res chain seq x y z
N MET A 1 5.57 19.87 -18.92
CA MET A 1 5.89 18.94 -17.81
C MET A 1 4.62 18.18 -17.52
N ALA A 2 4.54 16.90 -17.90
CA ALA A 2 3.38 16.09 -17.58
C ALA A 2 3.30 16.04 -16.05
N GLN A 3 2.22 16.55 -15.46
CA GLN A 3 1.88 16.17 -14.09
C GLN A 3 1.75 14.66 -14.13
N SER A 4 2.74 13.94 -13.60
CA SER A 4 2.73 12.49 -13.60
C SER A 4 1.43 12.06 -12.93
N THR A 5 0.54 11.42 -13.69
CA THR A 5 -0.80 11.02 -13.24
C THR A 5 -0.73 10.17 -11.96
N PHE A 6 0.37 9.43 -11.79
CA PHE A 6 0.74 8.75 -10.55
C PHE A 6 0.91 9.70 -9.36
N GLY A 7 1.65 10.80 -9.49
CA GLY A 7 1.84 11.76 -8.39
C GLY A 7 0.53 12.44 -7.95
N ALA A 8 -0.41 12.64 -8.89
CA ALA A 8 -1.74 13.14 -8.57
C ALA A 8 -2.58 12.10 -7.79
N LEU A 9 -2.47 10.83 -8.16
CA LEU A 9 -3.10 9.72 -7.43
C LEU A 9 -2.47 9.51 -6.06
N GLU A 10 -1.13 9.58 -5.95
CA GLU A 10 -0.39 9.51 -4.70
C GLU A 10 -0.83 10.61 -3.73
N THR A 11 -0.94 11.85 -4.20
CA THR A 11 -1.43 12.97 -3.39
C THR A 11 -2.87 12.72 -2.93
N ALA A 12 -3.73 12.22 -3.81
CA ALA A 12 -5.12 11.89 -3.46
C ALA A 12 -5.20 10.78 -2.38
N VAL A 13 -4.31 9.79 -2.40
CA VAL A 13 -4.20 8.74 -1.37
C VAL A 13 -3.74 9.34 -0.03
N LEU A 14 -2.72 10.20 -0.04
CA LEU A 14 -2.22 10.86 1.18
C LEU A 14 -3.25 11.80 1.80
N GLU A 15 -4.06 12.47 0.96
CA GLU A 15 -5.16 13.35 1.38
C GLU A 15 -6.47 12.59 1.66
N ARG A 16 -6.53 11.28 1.39
CA ARG A 16 -7.73 10.42 1.57
C ARG A 16 -8.93 10.90 0.76
N HIS A 17 -8.70 11.37 -0.45
CA HIS A 17 -9.73 11.84 -1.37
C HIS A 17 -10.32 10.68 -2.20
N HIS A 18 -11.19 9.87 -1.58
CA HIS A 18 -11.73 8.61 -2.15
C HIS A 18 -12.33 8.75 -3.55
N ASP A 19 -13.12 9.79 -3.82
CA ASP A 19 -13.72 10.03 -5.14
C ASP A 19 -12.65 10.19 -6.24
N ARG A 20 -11.58 10.92 -5.91
CA ARG A 20 -10.49 11.20 -6.83
C ARG A 20 -9.61 9.96 -7.03
N ILE A 21 -9.40 9.18 -5.97
CA ILE A 21 -8.72 7.88 -6.03
C ILE A 21 -9.49 6.94 -6.94
N ALA A 22 -10.81 6.79 -6.77
CA ALA A 22 -11.64 5.90 -7.56
C ALA A 22 -11.65 6.24 -9.07
N SER A 23 -11.57 7.52 -9.41
CA SER A 23 -11.45 7.96 -10.81
C SER A 23 -10.07 7.62 -11.39
N LEU A 24 -9.00 7.90 -10.64
CA LEU A 24 -7.63 7.79 -11.13
C LEU A 24 -7.09 6.36 -11.10
N VAL A 25 -7.52 5.51 -10.17
CA VAL A 25 -7.06 4.12 -9.99
C VAL A 25 -7.23 3.26 -11.23
N SER A 26 -8.23 3.58 -12.07
CA SER A 26 -8.50 2.87 -13.33
C SER A 26 -7.66 3.36 -14.52
N THR A 27 -7.03 4.52 -14.37
CA THR A 27 -6.34 5.25 -15.46
C THR A 27 -4.83 5.26 -15.33
N VAL A 28 -4.30 4.84 -14.18
CA VAL A 28 -2.88 4.93 -13.82
C VAL A 28 -2.41 3.58 -13.29
N ASP A 29 -1.14 3.23 -13.53
CA ASP A 29 -0.53 2.10 -12.85
C ASP A 29 -0.36 2.39 -11.35
N ILE A 30 -1.12 1.67 -10.54
CA ILE A 30 -1.15 1.86 -9.08
C ILE A 30 -0.04 1.09 -8.34
N ASN A 31 0.72 0.29 -9.06
CA ASN A 31 1.81 -0.53 -8.52
C ASN A 31 3.18 0.14 -8.65
N GLU A 32 3.23 1.37 -9.17
CA GLU A 32 4.46 2.15 -9.19
C GLU A 32 4.95 2.46 -7.77
N TYR A 33 6.27 2.55 -7.64
CA TYR A 33 6.94 2.94 -6.42
C TYR A 33 7.09 4.45 -6.36
N SER A 34 6.77 5.02 -5.21
CA SER A 34 7.03 6.43 -4.94
C SER A 34 8.53 6.69 -4.89
N TYR A 35 8.99 7.56 -5.80
CA TYR A 35 10.34 8.12 -5.75
C TYR A 35 10.54 9.11 -4.58
N ARG A 36 9.44 9.61 -3.98
CA ARG A 36 9.49 10.54 -2.83
C ARG A 36 9.47 9.80 -1.50
N HIS A 37 8.80 8.65 -1.45
CA HIS A 37 8.55 7.91 -0.21
C HIS A 37 9.23 6.55 -0.23
N ILE A 38 10.53 6.56 -0.53
CA ILE A 38 11.45 5.48 -0.19
C ILE A 38 10.97 4.11 -0.68
N GLY A 39 10.54 4.03 -1.94
CA GLY A 39 10.12 2.75 -2.54
C GLY A 39 8.78 2.23 -2.02
N LYS A 40 7.92 3.06 -1.43
CA LYS A 40 6.56 2.67 -1.05
C LYS A 40 5.60 2.75 -2.23
N THR A 41 4.68 1.79 -2.32
CA THR A 41 3.54 1.85 -3.25
C THR A 41 2.35 2.58 -2.63
N LEU A 42 1.34 2.93 -3.45
CA LEU A 42 0.08 3.50 -2.96
C LEU A 42 -0.59 2.63 -1.88
N LEU A 43 -0.47 1.30 -1.99
CA LEU A 43 -1.01 0.37 -1.01
C LEU A 43 -0.30 0.49 0.35
N HIS A 44 1.02 0.71 0.38
CA HIS A 44 1.73 0.97 1.64
C HIS A 44 1.20 2.24 2.32
N HIS A 45 0.97 3.30 1.54
CA HIS A 45 0.44 4.56 2.06
C HIS A 45 -0.97 4.37 2.64
N ALA A 46 -1.91 3.83 1.85
CA ALA A 46 -3.29 3.59 2.28
C ALA A 46 -3.36 2.75 3.57
N VAL A 47 -2.53 1.70 3.64
CA VAL A 47 -2.45 0.82 4.81
C VAL A 47 -1.88 1.57 6.02
N SER A 48 -0.76 2.28 5.87
CA SER A 48 -0.14 3.03 6.97
C SER A 48 -1.02 4.16 7.53
N LEU A 49 -1.92 4.71 6.70
CA LEU A 49 -2.91 5.70 7.08
C LEU A 49 -4.15 5.10 7.77
N ASN A 50 -4.21 3.77 7.93
CA ASN A 50 -5.38 3.03 8.38
C ASN A 50 -6.64 3.34 7.56
N ASP A 51 -6.47 3.63 6.26
CA ASP A 51 -7.57 3.98 5.37
C ASP A 51 -8.13 2.72 4.71
N ALA A 52 -9.13 2.13 5.36
CA ALA A 52 -9.72 0.87 4.91
C ALA A 52 -10.42 1.00 3.55
N GLU A 53 -11.03 2.16 3.28
CA GLU A 53 -11.74 2.41 2.03
C GLU A 53 -10.76 2.51 0.86
N THR A 54 -9.72 3.33 1.00
CA THR A 54 -8.66 3.41 -0.01
C THR A 54 -7.95 2.07 -0.19
N THR A 55 -7.66 1.35 0.91
CA THR A 55 -7.05 0.02 0.85
C THR A 55 -7.93 -0.94 0.04
N ALA A 56 -9.22 -0.99 0.32
CA ALA A 56 -10.15 -1.85 -0.41
C ALA A 56 -10.27 -1.46 -1.89
N LEU A 57 -10.29 -0.16 -2.22
CA LEU A 57 -10.30 0.33 -3.60
C LEU A 57 -9.05 -0.11 -4.36
N LEU A 58 -7.86 0.08 -3.79
CA LEU A 58 -6.60 -0.32 -4.40
C LEU A 58 -6.54 -1.84 -4.60
N LEU A 59 -6.91 -2.62 -3.59
CA LEU A 59 -6.93 -4.08 -3.66
C LEU A 59 -7.93 -4.61 -4.70
N SER A 60 -9.09 -3.96 -4.84
CA SER A 60 -10.10 -4.29 -5.85
C SER A 60 -9.62 -3.98 -7.27
N ASN A 61 -8.68 -3.04 -7.41
CA ASN A 61 -8.01 -2.70 -8.67
C ASN A 61 -6.66 -3.42 -8.85
N HIS A 62 -6.49 -4.59 -8.23
CA HIS A 62 -5.32 -5.44 -8.38
C HIS A 62 -4.00 -4.82 -7.90
N ALA A 63 -4.04 -4.00 -6.85
CA ALA A 63 -2.82 -3.56 -6.16
C ALA A 63 -2.03 -4.77 -5.65
N ARG A 64 -0.71 -4.76 -5.89
CA ARG A 64 0.22 -5.80 -5.48
C ARG A 64 0.44 -5.76 -3.97
N VAL A 65 -0.04 -6.80 -3.28
CA VAL A 65 0.08 -6.97 -1.82
C VAL A 65 1.47 -7.42 -1.35
N HIS A 66 2.35 -7.80 -2.29
CA HIS A 66 3.69 -8.33 -2.01
C HIS A 66 4.81 -7.35 -2.34
N CYS A 67 4.49 -6.12 -2.78
CA CYS A 67 5.53 -5.11 -2.98
C CYS A 67 6.28 -4.87 -1.68
N GLN A 68 7.58 -4.64 -1.78
CA GLN A 68 8.45 -4.36 -0.66
C GLN A 68 8.95 -2.92 -0.78
N ASP A 69 8.94 -2.19 0.33
CA ASP A 69 9.66 -0.92 0.42
C ASP A 69 11.18 -1.16 0.62
N ILE A 70 11.95 -0.10 0.84
CA ILE A 70 13.40 -0.23 1.00
C ILE A 70 13.87 -1.05 2.21
N ASP A 71 13.01 -1.25 3.21
CA ASP A 71 13.31 -2.03 4.41
C ASP A 71 12.81 -3.47 4.25
N ASP A 72 12.56 -3.88 3.01
CA ASP A 72 11.89 -5.12 2.61
C ASP A 72 10.48 -5.29 3.24
N ALA A 73 9.88 -4.19 3.70
CA ALA A 73 8.57 -4.22 4.35
C ALA A 73 7.46 -4.29 3.32
N THR A 74 6.60 -5.30 3.45
CA THR A 74 5.36 -5.41 2.68
C THR A 74 4.24 -4.56 3.30
N PRO A 75 3.14 -4.26 2.56
CA PRO A 75 1.99 -3.56 3.13
C PRO A 75 1.47 -4.22 4.41
N LEU A 76 1.54 -5.55 4.51
CA LEU A 76 1.09 -6.28 5.70
C LEU A 76 1.94 -5.97 6.94
N HIS A 77 3.24 -5.72 6.80
CA HIS A 77 4.08 -5.29 7.94
C HIS A 77 3.64 -3.94 8.49
N LEU A 78 3.12 -3.06 7.63
CA LEU A 78 2.72 -1.71 8.01
C LEU A 78 1.26 -1.61 8.46
N ALA A 79 0.54 -2.74 8.54
CA ALA A 79 -0.88 -2.74 8.87
C ALA A 79 -1.12 -2.33 10.33
N PRO A 80 -1.81 -1.19 10.59
CA PRO A 80 -1.99 -0.68 11.94
C PRO A 80 -3.11 -1.38 12.72
N SER A 81 -3.95 -2.17 12.03
CA SER A 81 -5.09 -2.84 12.64
C SER A 81 -5.36 -4.20 12.01
N ALA A 82 -5.97 -5.09 12.82
CA ALA A 82 -6.38 -6.42 12.37
C ALA A 82 -7.39 -6.36 11.19
N ALA A 83 -8.18 -5.29 11.09
CA ALA A 83 -9.11 -5.08 9.99
C ALA A 83 -8.37 -4.88 8.65
N ILE A 84 -7.36 -3.99 8.62
CA ILE A 84 -6.52 -3.78 7.43
C ILE A 84 -5.72 -5.05 7.11
N ALA A 85 -5.13 -5.68 8.12
CA ALA A 85 -4.39 -6.93 7.95
C ALA A 85 -5.28 -8.03 7.34
N ALA A 86 -6.51 -8.21 7.83
CA ALA A 86 -7.45 -9.18 7.29
C ALA A 86 -7.79 -8.92 5.81
N MET A 87 -7.92 -7.66 5.40
CA MET A 87 -8.13 -7.33 3.98
C MET A 87 -6.91 -7.73 3.14
N LEU A 88 -5.70 -7.38 3.56
CA LEU A 88 -4.48 -7.76 2.84
C LEU A 88 -4.32 -9.28 2.74
N LEU A 89 -4.58 -10.02 3.82
CA LEU A 89 -4.54 -11.47 3.87
C LEU A 89 -5.56 -12.11 2.93
N LYS A 90 -6.79 -11.57 2.89
CA LYS A 90 -7.83 -12.02 1.96
C LYS A 90 -7.40 -11.87 0.50
N HIS A 91 -6.56 -10.87 0.21
CA HIS A 91 -5.98 -10.64 -1.11
C HIS A 91 -4.62 -11.34 -1.33
N GLY A 92 -4.25 -12.27 -0.44
CA GLY A 92 -3.10 -13.15 -0.61
C GLY A 92 -1.80 -12.66 0.00
N ALA A 93 -1.80 -11.60 0.82
CA ALA A 93 -0.59 -11.11 1.47
C ALA A 93 0.11 -12.22 2.28
N SER A 94 1.44 -12.32 2.16
CA SER A 94 2.22 -13.34 2.86
C SER A 94 2.55 -12.90 4.28
N VAL A 95 2.19 -13.74 5.25
CA VAL A 95 2.58 -13.60 6.66
C VAL A 95 4.02 -14.03 6.94
N HIS A 96 4.70 -14.61 5.95
CA HIS A 96 6.07 -15.11 6.05
C HIS A 96 7.09 -14.20 5.37
N ALA A 97 6.65 -13.08 4.80
CA ALA A 97 7.58 -12.08 4.30
C ALA A 97 8.51 -11.61 5.43
N ARG A 98 9.77 -11.34 5.11
CA ARG A 98 10.76 -10.90 6.09
C ARG A 98 11.30 -9.54 5.68
N ARG A 99 11.30 -8.60 6.62
CA ARG A 99 12.00 -7.32 6.50
C ARG A 99 13.51 -7.52 6.60
N THR A 100 14.27 -6.47 6.29
CA THR A 100 15.73 -6.45 6.39
C THR A 100 16.23 -6.74 7.82
N ASP A 101 15.46 -6.34 8.83
CA ASP A 101 15.74 -6.61 10.25
C ASP A 101 15.38 -8.03 10.69
N GLY A 102 14.81 -8.85 9.79
CA GLY A 102 14.40 -10.22 10.06
C GLY A 102 12.94 -10.36 10.47
N ALA A 103 12.26 -9.26 10.80
CA ALA A 103 10.90 -9.25 11.33
C ALA A 103 9.89 -9.76 10.29
N THR A 104 8.85 -10.44 10.77
CA THR A 104 7.71 -10.88 9.94
C THR A 104 6.48 -10.03 10.25
N PRO A 105 5.46 -9.94 9.37
CA PRO A 105 4.27 -9.14 9.66
C PRO A 105 3.51 -9.57 10.92
N LEU A 106 3.72 -10.81 11.39
CA LEU A 106 3.09 -11.35 12.59
C LEU A 106 4.00 -11.40 13.82
N HIS A 107 5.32 -11.18 13.66
CA HIS A 107 6.27 -11.19 14.77
C HIS A 107 7.23 -10.01 14.63
N ASN A 108 7.18 -9.11 15.62
CA ASN A 108 8.34 -8.29 15.96
C ASN A 108 9.29 -9.25 16.68
N ASP A 109 10.51 -9.43 16.17
CA ASP A 109 11.51 -10.24 16.87
C ASP A 109 11.70 -9.70 18.31
N ASP A 110 11.52 -10.58 19.30
CA ASP A 110 11.88 -10.38 20.72
C ASP A 110 13.41 -10.30 20.89
#